data_AF-X1SJS2-F1
#
_entry.id   AF-X1SJS2-F1
#
_cell.length_a   1.000
_cell.length_b   1.000
_cell.length_c   1.000
_cell.angle_alpha   90.00
_cell.angle_beta   90.00
_cell.angle_gamma   90.00
#
_symmetry.space_group_name_H-M   'P 1'
#
loop_
_entity.id
_entity.type
_entity.pdbx_description
1 polymer ?
#
loop_
_entity_poly.entity_id
_entity_poly.type
_entity_poly.pdbx_seq_one_letter_code
_entity_poly.pdbx_strand_id
1 'polypeptide(L)'
;VTLTLAGLGGFILSVGMAVDANVLIFERMKEEFRTGRTLGAAVEAGFDRAWTAIRDSNITTFIACIILYWLGSSIVQSAPVMSFATTLFIGVATSMFTAIVVTRTMLRLFVGTPLAPKKALFTMYSGKKS
;
A
#
# COMPACT_ATOMS: atom_id res chain seq x y z
N VAL A 1 12.45 25.60 0.50
CA VAL A 1 11.12 24.98 0.26
C VAL A 1 10.07 25.95 0.80
N THR A 2 9.38 26.70 -0.06
CA THR A 2 8.30 27.59 0.37
C THR A 2 7.00 26.79 0.38
N LEU A 3 6.46 26.54 1.57
CA LEU A 3 5.14 25.90 1.73
C LEU A 3 4.07 26.90 1.29
N THR A 4 3.43 26.64 0.15
CA THR A 4 2.27 27.41 -0.31
C THR A 4 0.96 26.74 0.12
N LEU A 5 -0.17 27.44 0.02
CA LEU A 5 -1.50 26.89 0.26
C LEU A 5 -1.77 25.61 -0.55
N ALA A 6 -1.25 25.53 -1.78
CA ALA A 6 -1.34 24.33 -2.60
C ALA A 6 -0.45 23.19 -2.06
N GLY A 7 0.72 23.48 -1.51
CA GLY A 7 1.57 22.48 -0.85
C GLY A 7 0.90 21.85 0.38
N LEU A 8 0.18 22.66 1.17
CA LEU A 8 -0.67 22.17 2.27
C LEU A 8 -1.84 21.32 1.77
N GLY A 9 -2.49 21.71 0.68
CA GLY A 9 -3.51 20.89 0.03
C GLY A 9 -2.97 19.53 -0.41
N GLY A 10 -1.77 19.50 -1.00
CA GLY A 10 -1.08 18.27 -1.39
C GLY A 10 -0.70 17.39 -0.20
N PHE A 11 -0.34 18.01 0.92
CA PHE A 11 -0.09 17.30 2.18
C PHE A 11 -1.32 16.56 2.68
N ILE A 12 -2.44 17.28 2.84
CA ILE A 12 -3.70 16.71 3.34
C ILE A 12 -4.17 15.57 2.44
N LEU A 13 -4.11 15.77 1.12
CA LEU A 13 -4.51 14.76 0.15
C LEU A 13 -3.61 13.52 0.22
N SER A 14 -2.30 13.72 0.37
CA SER A 14 -1.36 12.61 0.53
C SER A 14 -1.59 11.81 1.81
N VAL A 15 -2.01 12.44 2.91
CA VAL A 15 -2.39 11.74 4.12
C VAL A 15 -3.65 10.89 3.89
N GLY A 16 -4.65 11.43 3.19
CA GLY A 16 -5.86 10.68 2.82
C GLY A 16 -5.56 9.43 1.99
N MET A 17 -4.71 9.57 0.96
CA MET A 17 -4.25 8.46 0.12
C MET A 17 -3.46 7.40 0.92
N ALA A 18 -2.63 7.85 1.88
CA ALA A 18 -1.87 6.94 2.72
C ALA A 18 -2.77 6.14 3.68
N VAL A 19 -3.82 6.75 4.20
CA VAL A 19 -4.80 6.07 5.08
C VAL A 19 -5.71 5.13 4.28
N ASP A 20 -6.14 5.52 3.08
CA ASP A 20 -6.96 4.68 2.19
C ASP A 20 -6.27 3.34 1.87
N ALA A 21 -4.99 3.38 1.48
CA ALA A 21 -4.19 2.18 1.23
C ALA A 21 -4.12 1.24 2.44
N ASN A 22 -3.97 1.80 3.65
CA ASN A 22 -3.91 1.01 4.88
C ASN A 22 -5.27 0.38 5.23
N VAL A 23 -6.37 1.11 5.04
CA VAL A 23 -7.73 0.61 5.26
C VAL A 23 -8.06 -0.52 4.28
N LEU A 24 -7.65 -0.39 3.00
CA LEU A 24 -7.84 -1.44 1.99
C LEU A 24 -7.18 -2.76 2.40
N ILE A 25 -5.93 -2.73 2.88
CA ILE A 25 -5.24 -3.94 3.37
C ILE A 25 -6.03 -4.56 4.52
N PHE A 26 -6.46 -3.75 5.49
CA PHE A 26 -7.24 -4.22 6.64
C PHE A 26 -8.57 -4.85 6.22
N GLU A 27 -9.26 -4.24 5.26
CA GLU A 27 -10.51 -4.76 4.72
C GLU A 27 -10.30 -6.12 4.05
N ARG A 28 -9.28 -6.26 3.19
CA ARG A 28 -8.96 -7.54 2.52
C ARG A 28 -8.55 -8.62 3.50
N MET A 29 -7.75 -8.30 4.52
CA MET A 29 -7.42 -9.26 5.56
C MET A 29 -8.67 -9.72 6.32
N LYS A 30 -9.60 -8.80 6.65
CA LYS A 30 -10.85 -9.12 7.32
C LYS A 30 -11.79 -9.95 6.44
N GLU A 31 -11.80 -9.70 5.14
CA GLU A 31 -12.53 -10.50 4.13
C GLU A 31 -12.01 -11.95 4.10
N GLU A 32 -10.69 -12.15 4.00
CA GLU A 32 -10.05 -13.47 3.99
C GLU A 32 -10.14 -14.19 5.35
N PHE A 33 -10.23 -13.46 6.46
CA PHE A 33 -10.50 -14.05 7.78
C PHE A 33 -11.94 -14.56 7.86
N ARG A 34 -12.91 -13.81 7.31
CA ARG A 34 -14.32 -14.19 7.32
C ARG A 34 -14.64 -15.38 6.41
N THR A 35 -13.80 -15.66 5.41
CA THR A 35 -13.88 -16.88 4.59
C THR A 35 -13.35 -18.13 5.30
N GLY A 36 -12.95 -18.02 6.58
CA GLY A 36 -12.59 -19.16 7.43
C GLY A 36 -11.11 -19.57 7.33
N ARG A 37 -10.26 -18.76 6.68
CA ARG A 37 -8.82 -19.02 6.66
C ARG A 37 -8.21 -18.76 8.04
N THR A 38 -7.14 -19.49 8.35
CA THR A 38 -6.34 -19.20 9.54
C THR A 38 -5.87 -17.76 9.47
N LEU A 39 -5.75 -17.09 10.62
CA LEU A 39 -5.25 -15.72 10.74
C LEU A 39 -3.95 -15.53 9.96
N GLY A 40 -3.15 -16.60 9.91
CA GLY A 40 -1.97 -16.72 9.09
C GLY A 40 -2.22 -16.54 7.57
N ALA A 41 -2.97 -17.48 6.99
CA ALA A 41 -3.24 -17.49 5.56
C ALA A 41 -4.12 -16.32 5.10
N ALA A 42 -4.96 -15.77 5.97
CA ALA A 42 -5.81 -14.61 5.68
C ALA A 42 -4.99 -13.32 5.49
N VAL A 43 -3.98 -13.12 6.34
CA VAL A 43 -3.05 -11.98 6.21
C VAL A 43 -2.26 -12.07 4.91
N GLU A 44 -1.69 -13.22 4.60
CA GLU A 44 -0.82 -13.37 3.42
C GLU A 44 -1.62 -13.18 2.13
N ALA A 45 -2.80 -13.80 2.03
CA ALA A 45 -3.70 -13.61 0.89
C ALA A 45 -4.26 -12.19 0.79
N GLY A 46 -4.63 -11.58 1.93
CA GLY A 46 -5.13 -10.21 1.98
C GLY A 46 -4.07 -9.18 1.58
N PHE A 47 -2.83 -9.40 2.03
CA PHE A 47 -1.69 -8.54 1.69
C PHE A 47 -1.32 -8.64 0.21
N ASP A 48 -1.24 -9.84 -0.36
CA ASP A 48 -0.82 -10.04 -1.76
C ASP A 48 -1.79 -9.38 -2.75
N ARG A 49 -3.10 -9.48 -2.47
CA ARG A 49 -4.16 -8.81 -3.22
C ARG A 49 -4.15 -7.30 -3.05
N ALA A 50 -4.07 -6.83 -1.80
CA ALA A 50 -4.06 -5.40 -1.52
C ALA A 50 -2.80 -4.70 -2.04
N TRP A 51 -1.64 -5.37 -1.99
CA TRP A 51 -0.37 -4.86 -2.50
C TRP A 51 -0.42 -4.53 -3.99
N THR A 52 -1.03 -5.41 -4.79
CA THR A 52 -1.20 -5.17 -6.24
C THR A 52 -2.04 -3.93 -6.50
N ALA A 53 -3.18 -3.79 -5.80
CA ALA A 53 -4.05 -2.61 -5.92
C ALA A 53 -3.36 -1.31 -5.47
N ILE A 54 -2.60 -1.35 -4.36
CA ILE A 54 -1.84 -0.20 -3.84
C ILE A 54 -0.76 0.22 -4.84
N ARG A 55 -0.01 -0.74 -5.38
CA ARG A 55 1.04 -0.47 -6.37
C ARG A 55 0.45 0.22 -7.60
N ASP A 56 -0.66 -0.29 -8.13
CA ASP A 56 -1.27 0.27 -9.33
C ASP A 56 -1.80 1.70 -9.07
N SER A 57 -2.41 1.95 -7.90
CA SER A 57 -2.85 3.28 -7.47
C SER A 57 -1.69 4.27 -7.27
N ASN A 58 -0.57 3.82 -6.71
CA ASN A 58 0.61 4.67 -6.52
C ASN A 58 1.31 4.99 -7.85
N ILE A 59 1.32 4.05 -8.81
CA ILE A 59 1.87 4.28 -10.15
C ILE A 59 1.07 5.37 -10.88
N THR A 60 -0.27 5.30 -10.87
CA THR A 60 -1.09 6.36 -11.49
C THR A 60 -0.89 7.71 -10.81
N THR A 61 -0.71 7.72 -9.49
CA THR A 61 -0.41 8.96 -8.74
C THR A 61 0.96 9.53 -9.09
N PHE A 62 1.99 8.70 -9.26
CA PHE A 62 3.29 9.16 -9.72
C PHE A 62 3.23 9.76 -11.13
N ILE A 63 2.47 9.14 -12.04
CA ILE A 63 2.23 9.69 -13.37
C ILE A 63 1.54 11.06 -13.26
N ALA A 64 0.52 11.19 -12.40
CA ALA A 64 -0.14 12.47 -12.16
C ALA A 64 0.83 13.53 -11.60
N CYS A 65 1.69 13.18 -10.64
CA CYS A 65 2.72 14.07 -10.10
C CYS A 65 3.69 14.55 -11.19
N ILE A 66 4.14 13.66 -12.08
CA ILE A 66 5.03 14.01 -13.20
C ILE A 66 4.34 14.99 -14.15
N ILE A 67 3.08 14.70 -14.52
CA ILE A 67 2.29 15.55 -15.39
C ILE A 67 2.08 16.92 -14.75
N LEU A 68 1.73 16.99 -13.46
CA LEU A 68 1.54 18.23 -12.72
C LEU A 68 2.83 19.05 -12.59
N TYR A 69 3.97 18.39 -12.38
CA TYR A 69 5.27 19.04 -12.34
C TYR A 69 5.64 19.63 -13.70
N TRP A 70 5.42 18.87 -14.78
CA TRP A 70 5.65 19.33 -16.14
C TRP A 70 4.73 20.52 -16.48
N LEU A 71 3.43 20.43 -16.23
CA LEU A 71 2.46 21.53 -16.40
C LEU A 71 2.84 22.78 -15.61
N GLY A 72 3.26 22.61 -14.36
CA GLY A 72 3.70 23.72 -13.49
C GLY A 72 4.99 24.38 -13.98
N SER A 73 5.87 23.65 -14.67
CA SER A 73 7.12 24.18 -15.20
C SER A 73 6.99 24.79 -16.60
N SER A 74 6.11 24.23 -17.44
CA SER A 74 6.07 24.49 -18.89
C SER A 74 4.97 25.46 -19.31
N ILE A 75 3.79 25.43 -18.66
CA ILE A 75 2.59 26.15 -19.15
C ILE A 75 2.26 27.37 -18.29
N VAL A 76 2.52 27.30 -16.97
CA VAL A 76 2.22 28.39 -16.03
C VAL A 76 3.38 28.50 -15.04
N GLN A 77 4.38 29.34 -15.36
CA GLN A 77 5.59 29.55 -14.52
C GLN A 77 5.31 29.97 -13.07
N SER A 78 4.10 30.41 -12.76
CA SER A 78 3.66 30.79 -11.41
C SER A 78 2.68 29.79 -10.77
N ALA A 79 2.51 28.58 -11.31
CA ALA A 79 1.52 27.64 -10.80
C ALA A 79 1.96 27.06 -9.44
N PRO A 80 1.15 27.21 -8.38
CA PRO A 80 1.46 26.68 -7.05
C PRO A 80 1.45 25.13 -7.00
N VAL A 81 1.11 24.49 -8.13
CA VAL A 81 1.01 23.04 -8.32
C VAL A 81 2.35 22.29 -8.17
N MET A 82 3.50 22.95 -8.37
CA MET A 82 4.80 22.29 -8.11
C MET A 82 4.91 21.84 -6.66
N SER A 83 4.54 22.72 -5.72
CA SER A 83 4.59 22.41 -4.28
C SER A 83 3.57 21.34 -3.88
N PHE A 84 2.43 21.30 -4.56
CA PHE A 84 1.42 20.24 -4.40
C PHE A 84 1.98 18.88 -4.87
N ALA A 85 2.56 18.83 -6.07
CA ALA A 85 3.10 17.60 -6.66
C ALA A 85 4.25 17.02 -5.83
N THR A 86 5.18 17.86 -5.34
CA THR A 86 6.30 17.41 -4.51
C THR A 86 5.82 16.81 -3.18
N THR A 87 4.84 17.42 -2.52
CA THR A 87 4.31 16.90 -1.26
C THR A 87 3.53 15.60 -1.46
N LEU A 88 2.75 15.51 -2.54
CA LEU A 88 2.02 14.28 -2.90
C LEU A 88 3.00 13.14 -3.20
N PHE A 89 4.08 13.42 -3.93
CA PHE A 89 5.13 12.44 -4.21
C PHE A 89 5.76 11.88 -2.93
N ILE A 90 6.12 12.75 -1.98
CA ILE A 90 6.73 12.33 -0.71
C ILE A 90 5.79 11.43 0.10
N GLY A 91 4.52 11.77 0.21
CA GLY A 91 3.63 10.96 1.04
C GLY A 91 3.17 9.66 0.35
N VAL A 92 3.07 9.61 -0.99
CA VAL A 92 2.91 8.34 -1.73
C VAL A 92 4.13 7.43 -1.51
N ALA A 93 5.34 7.97 -1.60
CA ALA A 93 6.56 7.21 -1.34
C ALA A 93 6.63 6.69 0.11
N THR A 94 6.23 7.52 1.08
CA THR A 94 6.16 7.14 2.50
C THR A 94 5.11 6.05 2.76
N SER A 95 3.96 6.11 2.08
CA SER A 95 2.92 5.07 2.16
C SER A 95 3.42 3.73 1.60
N MET A 96 4.06 3.74 0.42
CA MET A 96 4.68 2.53 -0.14
C MET A 96 5.74 1.94 0.78
N PHE A 97 6.58 2.78 1.38
CA PHE A 97 7.56 2.32 2.38
C PHE A 97 6.88 1.66 3.58
N THR A 98 5.83 2.28 4.11
CA THR A 98 5.03 1.73 5.22
C THR A 98 4.44 0.37 4.85
N ALA A 99 3.89 0.22 3.65
CA ALA A 99 3.35 -1.05 3.17
C ALA A 99 4.42 -2.16 3.10
N ILE A 100 5.65 -1.86 2.64
CA ILE A 100 6.78 -2.81 2.64
C ILE A 100 7.22 -3.18 4.07
N VAL A 101 7.29 -2.19 4.96
CA VAL A 101 7.60 -2.41 6.37
C VAL A 101 6.54 -3.29 7.03
N VAL A 102 5.26 -3.10 6.68
CA VAL A 102 4.16 -3.96 7.12
C VAL A 102 4.34 -5.37 6.58
N THR A 103 4.73 -5.58 5.31
CA THR A 103 5.04 -6.91 4.77
C THR A 103 6.14 -7.59 5.58
N ARG A 104 7.27 -6.89 5.82
CA ARG A 104 8.41 -7.46 6.57
C ARG A 104 8.06 -7.73 8.03
N THR A 105 7.28 -6.86 8.65
CA THR A 105 6.85 -7.01 10.05
C THR A 105 5.87 -8.15 10.21
N MET A 106 4.91 -8.29 9.28
CA MET A 106 4.03 -9.45 9.20
C MET A 106 4.84 -10.74 8.99
N LEU A 107 5.70 -10.81 7.98
CA LEU A 107 6.56 -11.98 7.74
C LEU A 107 7.43 -12.32 8.97
N ARG A 108 7.94 -11.33 9.70
CA ARG A 108 8.69 -11.56 10.95
C ARG A 108 7.81 -12.05 12.10
N LEU A 109 6.59 -11.54 12.25
CA LEU A 109 5.62 -12.05 13.23
C LEU A 109 5.25 -13.52 12.93
N PHE A 110 5.14 -13.87 11.66
CA PHE A 110 4.89 -15.25 11.22
C PHE A 110 6.08 -16.17 11.45
N VAL A 111 7.28 -15.74 11.04
CA VAL A 111 8.52 -16.49 11.26
C VAL A 111 8.87 -16.59 12.76
N GLY A 112 8.42 -15.62 13.56
CA GLY A 112 8.61 -15.56 15.01
C GLY A 112 7.58 -16.32 15.86
N THR A 113 6.51 -16.88 15.25
CA THR A 113 5.62 -17.82 15.93
C THR A 113 6.06 -19.27 15.66
N PRO A 114 6.03 -20.17 16.66
CA PRO A 114 6.63 -21.52 16.60
C PRO A 114 5.83 -22.53 15.76
N LEU A 115 5.27 -22.11 14.63
CA LEU A 115 4.58 -22.99 13.68
C LEU A 115 5.45 -23.34 12.46
N ALA A 116 6.65 -22.75 12.35
CA ALA A 116 7.63 -23.03 11.31
C ALA A 116 8.05 -24.51 11.12
N PRO A 117 7.99 -25.46 12.09
CA PRO A 117 8.48 -26.81 11.83
C PRO A 117 7.43 -27.85 11.37
N LYS A 118 6.12 -27.58 11.40
CA LYS A 118 5.12 -28.63 11.07
C LYS A 118 4.70 -28.60 9.60
N LYS A 119 5.65 -28.95 8.72
CA LYS A 119 5.40 -29.30 7.31
C LYS A 119 4.34 -30.40 7.12
N ALA A 120 4.04 -31.18 8.16
CA ALA A 120 3.02 -32.24 8.16
C ALA A 120 1.56 -31.74 8.13
N LEU A 121 1.30 -30.46 8.41
CA LEU A 121 -0.08 -29.92 8.45
C LEU A 121 -0.54 -29.31 7.11
N PHE A 122 0.40 -29.02 6.19
CA PHE A 122 0.12 -28.39 4.89
C PHE A 122 -0.07 -29.39 3.74
N THR A 123 0.01 -30.69 4.00
CA THR A 123 -0.16 -31.76 2.99
C THR A 123 -1.49 -32.52 3.07
N MET A 124 -2.46 -32.05 3.87
CA MET A 124 -3.80 -32.64 3.95
C MET A 124 -4.78 -32.02 2.93
N TYR A 125 -4.36 -31.90 1.67
CA TYR A 125 -5.29 -31.99 0.54
C TYR A 125 -4.97 -33.27 -0.23
N SER A 126 -5.05 -34.40 0.47
CA SER A 126 -5.26 -35.70 -0.16
C SER A 126 -6.71 -35.77 -0.63
N GLY A 127 -6.97 -35.11 -1.75
CA GLY A 127 -8.18 -35.29 -2.53
C GLY A 127 -8.07 -36.58 -3.33
N LYS A 128 -8.77 -37.61 -2.84
CA LYS A 128 -9.31 -38.79 -3.57
C LYS A 128 -9.17 -38.75 -5.12
N LYS A 129 -8.52 -39.77 -5.68
CA LYS A 129 -8.87 -40.43 -6.96
C LYS A 129 -8.54 -41.91 -6.76
N SER A 130 -9.57 -42.73 -6.55
CA SER A 130 -10.22 -43.63 -7.54
C SER A 130 -9.38 -44.85 -7.84
#